data_AF-A0A972UJ11-F1
#
_entry.id   AF-A0A972UJ11-F1
#
_cell.length_a   1.000
_cell.length_b   1.000
_cell.length_c   1.000
_cell.angle_alpha   90.00
_cell.angle_beta   90.00
_cell.angle_gamma   90.00
#
_symmetry.space_group_name_H-M   'P 1'
#
loop_
_entity.id
_entity.type
_entity.pdbx_description
1 polymer ?
#
loop_
_entity_poly.entity_id
_entity_poly.type
_entity_poly.pdbx_seq_one_letter_code
_entity_poly.pdbx_strand_id
1 'polypeptide(L)'
;MTSQTAPPPRNPGLQYCVEKYVFSELDSSGGKIRGAINAARALDLSTLPADMRSNLKSSFDKAERTFDLIKTIDAAEEALDKYSVAYRPLHVEVREIQKAQARIKVEQKKLQTDLRQMSKDPTQDAKRDRIKARLEELAAETKRLTQTVPSKWAGERKAFVKVKKADTLARRLYRRNVDDAYEALRETTKIIGSTGDLVALAGRFSKIEAGIVGKSIDDAQAILKELTGLVRKVPGASAIAKELSDARRALRKKNGEEKALLKLVKARDIFAKELEWRKKAARDVKPGLDRYEAAIRNTIGLRLQSRLPHEQAKTVAACKSNPYDLTLNF
;
A
#
# COMPACT_ATOMS: atom_id res chain seq x y z
N MET A 1 11.13 17.68 6.30
CA MET A 1 10.00 16.81 5.91
C MET A 1 8.64 17.51 6.02
N THR A 2 8.60 18.85 5.92
CA THR A 2 7.40 19.68 6.14
C THR A 2 7.06 20.57 4.95
N SER A 3 7.80 20.44 3.84
CA SER A 3 7.56 21.18 2.59
C SER A 3 6.30 20.69 1.88
N GLN A 4 5.78 21.50 0.94
CA GLN A 4 4.64 21.12 0.10
C GLN A 4 4.90 19.88 -0.77
N THR A 5 6.17 19.58 -1.06
CA THR A 5 6.63 18.42 -1.84
C THR A 5 7.07 17.25 -0.95
N ALA A 6 6.79 17.29 0.35
CA ALA A 6 7.18 16.23 1.27
C ALA A 6 6.53 14.89 0.88
N PRO A 7 7.30 13.78 0.87
CA PRO A 7 6.75 12.47 0.54
C PRO A 7 5.69 12.02 1.55
N PRO A 8 4.65 11.29 1.13
CA PRO A 8 3.60 10.82 2.03
C PRO A 8 4.14 9.76 3.01
N PRO A 9 3.48 9.56 4.16
CA PRO A 9 3.86 8.55 5.16
C PRO A 9 4.01 7.14 4.59
N ARG A 10 3.28 6.79 3.52
CA ARG A 10 3.36 5.50 2.82
C ARG A 10 4.62 5.31 1.95
N ASN A 11 5.45 6.33 1.78
CA ASN A 11 6.68 6.23 0.98
C ASN A 11 7.57 5.09 1.52
N PRO A 12 8.04 4.15 0.65
CA PRO A 12 8.87 3.01 1.08
C PRO A 12 10.12 3.42 1.85
N GLY A 13 10.74 4.53 1.47
CA GLY A 13 11.95 5.04 2.10
C GLY A 13 11.74 5.60 3.50
N LEU A 14 10.50 5.86 3.93
CA LEU A 14 10.19 6.37 5.28
C LEU A 14 9.70 5.30 6.24
N GLN A 15 9.37 4.10 5.74
CA GLN A 15 8.56 3.16 6.51
C GLN A 15 9.17 2.74 7.82
N TYR A 16 10.48 2.47 7.83
CA TYR A 16 11.16 2.09 9.06
C TYR A 16 11.00 3.15 10.16
N CYS A 17 11.20 4.42 9.82
CA CYS A 17 11.08 5.53 10.77
C CYS A 17 9.63 5.83 11.17
N VAL A 18 8.69 5.70 10.23
CA VAL A 18 7.26 5.82 10.52
C VAL A 18 6.81 4.70 11.46
N GLU A 19 7.26 3.47 11.23
CA GLU A 19 7.00 2.32 12.12
C GLU A 19 7.57 2.55 13.51
N LYS A 20 8.87 2.90 13.63
CA LYS A 20 9.50 3.22 14.92
C LYS A 20 8.71 4.26 15.70
N TYR A 21 8.31 5.35 15.04
CA TYR A 21 7.46 6.38 15.67
C TYR A 21 6.12 5.81 16.14
N VAL A 22 5.37 5.14 15.25
CA VAL A 22 4.05 4.59 15.58
C VAL A 22 4.13 3.54 16.69
N PHE A 23 5.17 2.70 16.71
CA PHE A 23 5.33 1.68 17.74
C PHE A 23 5.56 2.32 19.11
N SER A 24 6.40 3.37 19.17
CA SER A 24 6.60 4.14 20.39
C SER A 24 5.31 4.83 20.88
N GLU A 25 4.50 5.36 19.97
CA GLU A 25 3.20 5.95 20.32
C GLU A 25 2.22 4.87 20.81
N LEU A 26 2.20 3.70 20.18
CA LEU A 26 1.31 2.60 20.56
C LEU A 26 1.73 1.92 21.88
N ASP A 27 3.02 1.93 22.21
CA ASP A 27 3.51 1.44 23.49
C ASP A 27 3.08 2.40 24.62
N SER A 28 3.30 3.70 24.43
CA SER A 28 2.92 4.73 25.42
C SER A 28 1.41 4.98 25.55
N SER A 29 0.65 4.84 24.47
CA SER A 29 -0.79 5.13 24.43
C SER A 29 -1.69 3.92 24.15
N GLY A 30 -1.14 2.70 24.22
CA GLY A 30 -1.85 1.47 23.82
C GLY A 30 -3.18 1.26 24.52
N GLY A 31 -3.27 1.56 25.82
CA GLY A 31 -4.52 1.48 26.58
C GLY A 31 -5.62 2.41 26.03
N LYS A 32 -5.25 3.63 25.63
CA LYS A 32 -6.18 4.60 25.02
C LYS A 32 -6.67 4.11 23.67
N ILE A 33 -5.78 3.56 22.84
CA ILE A 33 -6.13 3.03 21.51
C ILE A 33 -7.04 1.81 21.63
N ARG A 34 -6.73 0.84 22.51
CA ARG A 34 -7.62 -0.30 22.80
C ARG A 34 -8.98 0.15 23.34
N GLY A 35 -8.99 1.16 24.22
CA GLY A 35 -10.22 1.77 24.70
C GLY A 35 -11.07 2.35 23.56
N ALA A 36 -10.45 3.03 22.59
CA ALA A 36 -11.12 3.55 21.42
C ALA A 36 -11.65 2.43 20.49
N ILE A 37 -10.89 1.34 20.30
CA ILE A 37 -11.35 0.15 19.56
C ILE A 37 -12.58 -0.46 20.24
N ASN A 38 -12.55 -0.64 21.56
CA ASN A 38 -13.66 -1.20 22.32
C ASN A 38 -14.91 -0.30 22.27
N ALA A 39 -14.73 1.01 22.40
CA ALA A 39 -15.81 1.97 22.23
C ALA A 39 -16.42 1.91 20.82
N ALA A 40 -15.61 1.72 19.77
CA ALA A 40 -16.08 1.56 18.40
C ALA A 40 -16.83 0.24 18.19
N ARG A 41 -16.36 -0.86 18.80
CA ARG A 41 -17.04 -2.17 18.78
C ARG A 41 -18.41 -2.15 19.45
N ALA A 42 -18.59 -1.29 20.45
CA ALA A 42 -19.84 -1.13 21.19
C ALA A 42 -20.89 -0.28 20.44
N LEU A 43 -20.55 0.34 19.31
CA LEU A 43 -21.51 1.09 18.50
C LEU A 43 -22.59 0.17 17.96
N ASP A 44 -23.84 0.61 18.00
CA ASP A 44 -24.91 -0.09 17.30
C ASP A 44 -24.78 0.13 15.78
N LEU A 45 -24.30 -0.91 15.08
CA LEU A 45 -24.14 -0.92 13.62
C LEU A 45 -25.34 -1.55 12.90
N SER A 46 -26.45 -1.81 13.59
CA SER A 46 -27.66 -2.45 13.05
C SER A 46 -28.25 -1.67 11.87
N THR A 47 -28.10 -0.34 11.88
CA THR A 47 -28.57 0.54 10.81
C THR A 47 -27.74 0.46 9.54
N LEU A 48 -26.54 -0.10 9.57
CA LEU A 48 -25.68 -0.21 8.38
C LEU A 48 -26.04 -1.43 7.54
N PRO A 49 -25.83 -1.37 6.20
CA PRO A 49 -25.86 -2.56 5.34
C PRO A 49 -24.93 -3.67 5.87
N ALA A 50 -25.33 -4.93 5.64
CA ALA A 50 -24.63 -6.10 6.19
C ALA A 50 -23.13 -6.13 5.82
N ASP A 51 -22.79 -5.84 4.56
CA ASP A 51 -21.42 -5.82 4.08
C ASP A 51 -20.59 -4.73 4.78
N MET A 52 -21.14 -3.52 4.92
CA MET A 52 -20.47 -2.42 5.62
C MET A 52 -20.25 -2.75 7.10
N ARG A 53 -21.24 -3.37 7.74
CA ARG A 53 -21.13 -3.82 9.13
C ARG A 53 -20.04 -4.86 9.30
N SER A 54 -19.97 -5.85 8.40
CA SER A 54 -18.94 -6.89 8.40
C SER A 54 -17.54 -6.29 8.21
N ASN A 55 -17.40 -5.39 7.24
CA ASN A 55 -16.14 -4.71 6.94
C ASN A 55 -15.66 -3.85 8.12
N LEU A 56 -16.55 -3.12 8.80
CA LEU A 56 -16.19 -2.38 10.01
C LEU A 56 -15.76 -3.28 11.17
N LYS A 57 -16.47 -4.39 11.40
CA LYS A 57 -16.07 -5.36 12.44
C LYS A 57 -14.68 -5.93 12.15
N SER A 58 -14.43 -6.33 10.91
CA SER A 58 -13.10 -6.78 10.48
C SER A 58 -12.03 -5.69 10.63
N SER A 59 -12.38 -4.42 10.36
CA SER A 59 -11.49 -3.28 10.62
C SER A 59 -11.10 -3.17 12.08
N PHE A 60 -12.03 -3.34 13.01
CA PHE A 60 -11.74 -3.33 14.46
C PHE A 60 -10.89 -4.54 14.89
N ASP A 61 -11.11 -5.72 14.31
CA ASP A 61 -10.28 -6.90 14.55
C ASP A 61 -8.84 -6.70 14.08
N LYS A 62 -8.67 -6.13 12.87
CA LYS A 62 -7.35 -5.79 12.33
C LYS A 62 -6.67 -4.71 13.17
N ALA A 63 -7.41 -3.68 13.61
CA ALA A 63 -6.87 -2.65 14.48
C ALA A 63 -6.33 -3.25 15.79
N GLU A 64 -7.08 -4.14 16.43
CA GLU A 64 -6.62 -4.84 17.65
C GLU A 64 -5.40 -5.74 17.37
N ARG A 65 -5.41 -6.48 16.26
CA ARG A 65 -4.31 -7.35 15.85
C ARG A 65 -2.97 -6.62 15.63
N THR A 66 -3.00 -5.30 15.45
CA THR A 66 -1.81 -4.44 15.32
C THR A 66 -0.81 -4.69 16.45
N PHE A 67 -1.29 -4.83 17.70
CA PHE A 67 -0.41 -4.97 18.86
C PHE A 67 0.39 -6.28 18.83
N ASP A 68 -0.20 -7.39 18.38
CA ASP A 68 0.53 -8.66 18.27
C ASP A 68 1.44 -8.71 17.05
N LEU A 69 1.08 -8.00 15.98
CA LEU A 69 1.95 -7.85 14.81
C LEU A 69 3.21 -7.04 15.13
N ILE A 70 3.12 -6.06 16.03
CA ILE A 70 4.29 -5.32 16.52
C ILE A 70 5.24 -6.28 17.26
N LYS A 71 4.74 -7.07 18.21
CA LYS A 71 5.56 -8.10 18.89
C LYS A 71 6.20 -9.09 17.91
N THR A 72 5.49 -9.46 16.85
CA THR A 72 6.02 -10.33 15.80
C THR A 72 7.17 -9.67 15.03
N ILE A 73 7.09 -8.36 14.80
CA ILE A 73 8.17 -7.58 14.18
C ILE A 73 9.35 -7.50 15.16
N ASP A 74 9.13 -7.16 16.42
CA ASP A 74 10.19 -7.03 17.41
C ASP A 74 11.00 -8.33 17.54
N ALA A 75 10.33 -9.47 17.64
CA ALA A 75 10.99 -10.78 17.68
C ALA A 75 11.77 -11.10 16.39
N ALA A 76 11.26 -10.69 15.22
CA ALA A 76 11.93 -10.91 13.95
C ALA A 76 13.12 -9.96 13.74
N GLU A 77 13.02 -8.70 14.17
CA GLU A 77 14.09 -7.70 14.17
C GLU A 77 15.20 -8.15 15.13
N GLU A 78 14.88 -8.57 16.35
CA GLU A 78 15.86 -9.09 17.32
C GLU A 78 16.59 -10.33 16.77
N ALA A 79 15.87 -11.28 16.17
CA ALA A 79 16.48 -12.46 15.56
C ALA A 79 17.43 -12.09 14.40
N LEU A 80 17.06 -11.08 13.59
CA LEU A 80 17.89 -10.58 12.51
C LEU A 80 19.13 -9.87 13.03
N ASP A 81 18.98 -8.99 14.01
CA ASP A 81 20.07 -8.22 14.61
C ASP A 81 21.09 -9.15 15.27
N LYS A 82 20.61 -10.12 16.06
CA LYS A 82 21.46 -11.14 16.69
C LYS A 82 22.23 -11.96 15.66
N TYR A 83 21.59 -12.39 14.57
CA TYR A 83 22.26 -13.13 13.50
C TYR A 83 23.28 -12.25 12.76
N SER A 84 22.96 -10.97 12.58
CA SER A 84 23.77 -10.01 11.83
C SER A 84 25.15 -9.77 12.47
N VAL A 85 25.27 -9.88 13.80
CA VAL A 85 26.54 -9.68 14.51
C VAL A 85 27.62 -10.65 14.02
N ALA A 86 27.33 -11.97 14.04
CA ALA A 86 28.29 -13.00 13.62
C ALA A 86 28.40 -13.13 12.09
N TYR A 87 27.33 -12.82 11.36
CA TYR A 87 27.32 -12.88 9.89
C TYR A 87 28.14 -11.75 9.24
N ARG A 88 28.17 -10.56 9.85
CA ARG A 88 28.85 -9.39 9.30
C ARG A 88 30.32 -9.60 8.92
N PRO A 89 31.22 -10.10 9.79
CA PRO A 89 32.62 -10.30 9.43
C PRO A 89 32.78 -11.28 8.25
N LEU A 90 32.03 -12.38 8.27
CA LEU A 90 32.01 -13.35 7.17
C LEU A 90 31.51 -12.74 5.86
N HIS A 91 30.47 -11.90 5.93
CA HIS A 91 29.95 -11.18 4.78
C HIS A 91 31.00 -10.23 4.19
N VAL A 92 31.67 -9.45 5.02
CA VAL A 92 32.73 -8.51 4.58
C VAL A 92 33.87 -9.27 3.90
N GLU A 93 34.38 -10.34 4.52
CA GLU A 93 35.44 -11.18 3.95
C GLU A 93 35.09 -11.69 2.55
N VAL A 94 33.90 -12.30 2.40
CA VAL A 94 33.46 -12.84 1.11
C VAL A 94 33.21 -11.72 0.08
N ARG A 95 32.77 -10.54 0.53
CA ARG A 95 32.59 -9.39 -0.38
C ARG A 95 33.90 -8.84 -0.89
N GLU A 96 34.96 -8.83 -0.10
CA GLU A 96 36.28 -8.43 -0.59
C GLU A 96 36.81 -9.41 -1.63
N ILE A 97 36.64 -10.72 -1.42
CA ILE A 97 36.96 -11.75 -2.42
C ILE A 97 36.19 -11.51 -3.73
N GLN A 98 34.88 -11.30 -3.63
CA GLN A 98 34.03 -11.05 -4.80
C GLN A 98 34.39 -9.75 -5.52
N LYS A 99 34.75 -8.69 -4.80
CA LYS A 99 35.24 -7.43 -5.39
C LYS A 99 36.54 -7.66 -6.15
N ALA A 100 37.48 -8.42 -5.59
CA ALA A 100 38.73 -8.76 -6.27
C ALA A 100 38.46 -9.55 -7.56
N GLN A 101 37.59 -10.58 -7.50
CA GLN A 101 37.16 -11.32 -8.68
C GLN A 101 36.48 -10.44 -9.72
N ALA A 102 35.66 -9.47 -9.30
CA ALA A 102 35.01 -8.53 -10.21
C ALA A 102 36.02 -7.61 -10.92
N ARG A 103 37.06 -7.12 -10.21
CA ARG A 103 38.15 -6.34 -10.82
C ARG A 103 38.93 -7.16 -11.84
N ILE A 104 39.29 -8.40 -11.49
CA ILE A 104 39.95 -9.33 -12.40
C ILE A 104 39.10 -9.57 -13.65
N LYS A 105 37.78 -9.79 -13.50
CA LYS A 105 36.88 -9.98 -14.63
C LYS A 105 36.82 -8.77 -15.56
N VAL A 106 36.91 -7.55 -15.04
CA VAL A 106 36.98 -6.33 -15.86
C VAL A 106 38.30 -6.26 -16.63
N GLU A 107 39.42 -6.56 -15.97
CA GLU A 107 40.75 -6.61 -16.61
C GLU A 107 40.82 -7.68 -17.71
N GLN A 108 40.33 -8.89 -17.43
CA GLN A 108 40.25 -9.97 -18.40
C GLN A 108 39.44 -9.56 -19.63
N LYS A 109 38.26 -8.93 -19.44
CA LYS A 109 37.44 -8.45 -20.56
C LYS A 109 38.19 -7.43 -21.41
N LYS A 110 38.90 -6.48 -20.78
CA LYS A 110 39.71 -5.48 -21.49
C LYS A 110 40.79 -6.16 -22.32
N LEU A 111 41.57 -7.04 -21.71
CA LEU A 111 42.66 -7.78 -22.38
C LEU A 111 42.15 -8.66 -23.52
N GLN A 112 40.98 -9.30 -23.35
CA GLN A 112 40.33 -10.08 -24.41
C GLN A 112 39.89 -9.19 -25.58
N THR A 113 39.35 -8.00 -25.31
CA THR A 113 39.01 -7.02 -26.34
C THR A 113 40.25 -6.53 -27.06
N ASP A 114 41.31 -6.16 -26.33
CA ASP A 114 42.58 -5.73 -26.91
C ASP A 114 43.14 -6.81 -27.85
N LEU A 115 43.18 -8.07 -27.40
CA LEU A 115 43.64 -9.20 -28.19
C LEU A 115 42.81 -9.41 -29.48
N ARG A 116 41.48 -9.21 -29.40
CA ARG A 116 40.58 -9.31 -30.56
C ARG A 116 40.80 -8.18 -31.58
N GLN A 117 41.20 -7.00 -31.13
CA GLN A 117 41.40 -5.81 -31.97
C GLN A 117 42.83 -5.69 -32.52
N MET A 118 43.79 -6.44 -31.99
CA MET A 118 45.18 -6.41 -32.44
C MET A 118 45.36 -6.92 -33.88
N SER A 119 46.20 -6.23 -34.65
CA SER A 119 46.67 -6.66 -35.98
C SER A 119 47.33 -8.04 -35.89
N LYS A 120 47.19 -8.87 -36.94
CA LYS A 120 47.83 -10.19 -37.06
C LYS A 120 49.30 -10.13 -37.53
N ASP A 121 49.87 -8.94 -37.65
CA ASP A 121 51.28 -8.72 -38.00
C ASP A 121 52.21 -9.47 -37.02
N PRO A 122 53.20 -10.26 -37.50
CA PRO A 122 54.17 -10.98 -36.65
C PRO A 122 54.95 -10.10 -35.67
N THR A 123 55.16 -8.82 -35.98
CA THR A 123 55.83 -7.86 -35.07
C THR A 123 55.09 -7.68 -33.73
N GLN A 124 53.80 -8.03 -33.68
CA GLN A 124 52.96 -7.95 -32.49
C GLN A 124 52.84 -9.29 -31.72
N ASP A 125 53.46 -10.38 -32.19
CA ASP A 125 53.36 -11.71 -31.55
C ASP A 125 53.80 -11.69 -30.09
N ALA A 126 54.95 -11.10 -29.79
CA ALA A 126 55.45 -10.99 -28.42
C ALA A 126 54.45 -10.28 -27.49
N LYS A 127 53.70 -9.29 -27.99
CA LYS A 127 52.67 -8.59 -27.22
C LYS A 127 51.41 -9.44 -27.05
N ARG A 128 50.99 -10.17 -28.10
CA ARG A 128 49.87 -11.14 -28.01
C ARG A 128 50.15 -12.19 -26.94
N ASP A 129 51.36 -12.74 -26.93
CA ASP A 129 51.74 -13.80 -25.99
C ASP A 129 51.79 -13.29 -24.55
N ARG A 130 52.28 -12.06 -24.32
CA ARG A 130 52.18 -11.40 -23.00
C ARG A 130 50.74 -11.24 -22.52
N ILE A 131 49.83 -10.81 -23.40
CA ILE A 131 48.40 -10.66 -23.05
C ILE A 131 47.78 -12.02 -22.72
N LYS A 132 48.06 -13.06 -23.51
CA LYS A 132 47.59 -14.44 -23.23
C LYS A 132 48.11 -14.96 -21.90
N ALA A 133 49.41 -14.80 -21.63
CA ALA A 133 50.01 -15.20 -20.34
C ALA A 133 49.33 -14.49 -19.17
N ARG A 134 49.09 -13.18 -19.29
CA ARG A 134 48.35 -12.41 -18.28
C ARG A 134 46.93 -12.91 -18.06
N LEU A 135 46.23 -13.29 -19.14
CA LEU A 135 44.88 -13.87 -19.03
C LEU A 135 44.88 -15.19 -18.25
N GLU A 136 45.88 -16.05 -18.47
CA GLU A 136 46.06 -17.30 -17.72
C GLU A 136 46.39 -17.03 -16.24
N GLU A 137 47.28 -16.08 -15.93
CA GLU A 137 47.56 -15.65 -14.55
C GLU A 137 46.29 -15.19 -13.84
N LEU A 138 45.52 -14.30 -14.48
CA LEU A 138 44.26 -13.78 -13.94
C LEU A 138 43.22 -14.89 -13.74
N ALA A 139 43.19 -15.89 -14.62
CA ALA A 139 42.33 -17.06 -14.49
C ALA A 139 42.74 -17.95 -13.31
N ALA A 140 44.04 -18.17 -13.11
CA ALA A 140 44.57 -18.90 -11.97
C ALA A 140 44.28 -18.17 -10.65
N GLU A 141 44.44 -16.84 -10.62
CA GLU A 141 44.14 -16.03 -9.44
C GLU A 141 42.65 -16.07 -9.08
N THR A 142 41.76 -16.02 -10.07
CA THR A 142 40.31 -16.18 -9.84
C THR A 142 39.98 -17.54 -9.22
N LYS A 143 40.64 -18.62 -9.67
CA LYS A 143 40.48 -19.96 -9.07
C LYS A 143 40.96 -19.98 -7.62
N ARG A 144 42.14 -19.39 -7.33
CA ARG A 144 42.67 -19.27 -5.95
C ARG A 144 41.72 -18.50 -5.04
N LEU A 145 41.23 -17.33 -5.47
CA LEU A 145 40.24 -16.54 -4.73
C LEU A 145 38.94 -17.30 -4.48
N THR A 146 38.52 -18.16 -5.40
CA THR A 146 37.32 -18.99 -5.20
C THR A 146 37.54 -20.01 -4.09
N GLN A 147 38.75 -20.57 -3.98
CA GLN A 147 39.11 -21.55 -2.95
C GLN A 147 39.25 -20.92 -1.55
N THR A 148 39.51 -19.61 -1.46
CA THR A 148 39.60 -18.89 -0.18
C THR A 148 38.23 -18.51 0.39
N VAL A 149 37.14 -18.69 -0.36
CA VAL A 149 35.78 -18.47 0.17
C VAL A 149 35.53 -19.46 1.32
N PRO A 150 35.19 -18.99 2.54
CA PRO A 150 34.94 -19.88 3.66
C PRO A 150 33.83 -20.90 3.37
N SER A 151 34.05 -22.18 3.66
CA SER A 151 33.11 -23.27 3.38
C SER A 151 31.72 -23.06 4.02
N LYS A 152 31.69 -22.40 5.18
CA LYS A 152 30.44 -22.03 5.89
C LYS A 152 29.60 -20.98 5.17
N TRP A 153 30.17 -20.22 4.23
CA TRP A 153 29.50 -19.09 3.56
C TRP A 153 28.12 -19.42 2.99
N ALA A 154 28.02 -20.53 2.23
CA ALA A 154 26.77 -20.88 1.57
C ALA A 154 25.63 -21.15 2.57
N GLY A 155 25.95 -21.84 3.67
CA GLY A 155 25.00 -22.13 4.75
C GLY A 155 24.60 -20.86 5.50
N GLU A 156 25.59 -20.08 5.95
CA GLU A 156 25.39 -18.84 6.71
C GLU A 156 24.59 -17.80 5.92
N ARG A 157 24.89 -17.62 4.63
CA ARG A 157 24.12 -16.71 3.78
C ARG A 157 22.68 -17.16 3.59
N LYS A 158 22.45 -18.46 3.40
CA LYS A 158 21.09 -19.01 3.27
C LYS A 158 20.28 -18.77 4.55
N ALA A 159 20.89 -18.98 5.72
CA ALA A 159 20.27 -18.74 7.00
C ALA A 159 20.00 -17.24 7.25
N PHE A 160 20.96 -16.34 6.98
CA PHE A 160 20.74 -14.89 7.04
C PHE A 160 19.57 -14.45 6.14
N VAL A 161 19.53 -14.91 4.88
CA VAL A 161 18.43 -14.59 3.94
C VAL A 161 17.08 -15.07 4.47
N LYS A 162 17.03 -16.23 5.15
CA LYS A 162 15.79 -16.75 5.76
C LYS A 162 15.31 -15.83 6.87
N VAL A 163 16.18 -15.45 7.81
CA VAL A 163 15.82 -14.59 8.95
C VAL A 163 15.40 -13.19 8.45
N LYS A 164 16.15 -12.61 7.51
CA LYS A 164 15.79 -11.33 6.89
C LYS A 164 14.44 -11.37 6.17
N LYS A 165 14.14 -12.46 5.46
CA LYS A 165 12.82 -12.64 4.80
C LYS A 165 11.68 -12.68 5.83
N ALA A 166 11.91 -13.25 7.01
CA ALA A 166 10.93 -13.28 8.09
C ALA A 166 10.62 -11.87 8.62
N ASP A 167 11.63 -11.05 8.93
CA ASP A 167 11.45 -9.64 9.32
C ASP A 167 10.70 -8.85 8.23
N THR A 168 11.14 -8.97 6.97
CA THR A 168 10.50 -8.27 5.84
C THR A 168 9.03 -8.68 5.69
N LEU A 169 8.71 -9.95 5.89
CA LEU A 169 7.34 -10.47 5.84
C LEU A 169 6.51 -9.93 7.00
N ALA A 170 7.03 -9.96 8.23
CA ALA A 170 6.35 -9.44 9.42
C ALA A 170 5.94 -7.97 9.24
N ARG A 171 6.88 -7.13 8.78
CA ARG A 171 6.61 -5.71 8.47
C ARG A 171 5.57 -5.54 7.36
N ARG A 172 5.64 -6.34 6.30
CA ARG A 172 4.64 -6.29 5.22
C ARG A 172 3.24 -6.64 5.72
N LEU A 173 3.12 -7.68 6.55
CA LEU A 173 1.85 -8.10 7.12
C LEU A 173 1.27 -7.03 8.05
N TYR A 174 2.10 -6.43 8.91
CA TYR A 174 1.73 -5.27 9.71
C TYR A 174 1.20 -4.12 8.85
N ARG A 175 1.96 -3.69 7.84
CA ARG A 175 1.57 -2.56 6.97
C ARG A 175 0.22 -2.80 6.30
N ARG A 176 0.01 -3.99 5.73
CA ARG A 176 -1.27 -4.36 5.13
C ARG A 176 -2.38 -4.35 6.16
N ASN A 177 -2.14 -4.91 7.35
CA ASN A 177 -3.14 -4.97 8.42
C ASN A 177 -3.61 -3.57 8.85
N VAL A 178 -2.69 -2.64 9.11
CA VAL A 178 -3.04 -1.28 9.55
C VAL A 178 -3.68 -0.45 8.43
N ASP A 179 -3.22 -0.61 7.19
CA ASP A 179 -3.84 0.04 6.03
C ASP A 179 -5.29 -0.45 5.85
N ASP A 180 -5.50 -1.77 5.82
CA ASP A 180 -6.83 -2.38 5.72
C ASP A 180 -7.76 -1.97 6.87
N ALA A 181 -7.24 -1.93 8.11
CA ALA A 181 -8.01 -1.54 9.29
C ALA A 181 -8.54 -0.12 9.13
N TYR A 182 -7.72 0.79 8.63
CA TYR A 182 -8.09 2.19 8.53
C TYR A 182 -8.87 2.55 7.25
N GLU A 183 -8.63 1.86 6.13
CA GLU A 183 -9.32 2.09 4.86
C GLU A 183 -10.83 1.81 4.97
N ALA A 184 -11.23 0.67 5.53
CA ALA A 184 -12.65 0.33 5.71
C ALA A 184 -13.40 1.34 6.61
N LEU A 185 -12.72 1.88 7.64
CA LEU A 185 -13.26 2.95 8.47
C LEU A 185 -13.47 4.23 7.65
N ARG A 186 -12.45 4.66 6.88
CA ARG A 186 -12.52 5.85 6.03
C ARG A 186 -13.60 5.76 4.96
N GLU A 187 -13.73 4.62 4.31
CA GLU A 187 -14.77 4.40 3.29
C GLU A 187 -16.15 4.52 3.90
N THR A 188 -16.37 3.86 5.05
CA THR A 188 -17.67 3.90 5.73
C THR A 188 -18.03 5.30 6.21
N THR A 189 -17.10 6.01 6.86
CA THR A 189 -17.35 7.39 7.32
C THR A 189 -17.56 8.35 6.16
N LYS A 190 -16.89 8.14 5.02
CA LYS A 190 -17.11 8.91 3.79
C LYS A 190 -18.50 8.69 3.20
N ILE A 191 -18.97 7.45 3.13
CA ILE A 191 -20.31 7.09 2.63
C ILE A 191 -21.41 7.70 3.52
N ILE A 192 -21.27 7.59 4.83
CA ILE A 192 -22.22 8.18 5.78
C ILE A 192 -22.13 9.72 5.75
N GLY A 193 -20.92 10.27 5.63
CA GLY A 193 -20.69 11.71 5.55
C GLY A 193 -21.31 12.37 4.32
N SER A 194 -21.43 11.64 3.20
CA SER A 194 -22.05 12.13 1.96
C SER A 194 -23.59 12.03 1.94
N THR A 195 -24.24 11.86 3.11
CA THR A 195 -25.70 11.78 3.20
C THR A 195 -26.37 13.05 2.66
N GLY A 196 -25.80 14.22 2.95
CA GLY A 196 -26.30 15.51 2.46
C GLY A 196 -26.32 15.60 0.94
N ASP A 197 -25.26 15.12 0.28
CA ASP A 197 -25.16 15.11 -1.19
C ASP A 197 -26.26 14.22 -1.81
N LEU A 198 -26.56 13.09 -1.18
CA LEU A 198 -27.63 12.20 -1.64
C LEU A 198 -29.01 12.83 -1.42
N VAL A 199 -29.24 13.48 -0.27
CA VAL A 199 -30.47 14.21 0.04
C VAL A 199 -30.74 15.33 -0.98
N ALA A 200 -29.69 16.06 -1.41
CA ALA A 200 -29.81 17.12 -2.40
C ALA A 200 -30.32 16.63 -3.77
N LEU A 201 -30.21 15.33 -4.07
CA LEU A 201 -30.73 14.73 -5.30
C LEU A 201 -32.21 14.32 -5.21
N ALA A 202 -32.84 14.36 -4.03
CA ALA A 202 -34.21 13.89 -3.83
C ALA A 202 -35.23 14.57 -4.76
N GLY A 203 -35.14 15.89 -4.93
CA GLY A 203 -36.01 16.63 -5.84
C GLY A 203 -35.81 16.29 -7.32
N ARG A 204 -34.62 15.83 -7.71
CA ARG A 204 -34.36 15.33 -9.08
C ARG A 204 -34.97 13.94 -9.27
N PHE A 205 -34.86 13.06 -8.28
CA PHE A 205 -35.50 11.74 -8.30
C PHE A 205 -37.03 11.81 -8.30
N SER A 206 -37.64 12.79 -7.63
CA SER A 206 -39.10 12.93 -7.62
C SER A 206 -39.67 13.40 -8.96
N LYS A 207 -38.86 14.08 -9.79
CA LYS A 207 -39.28 14.66 -11.07
C LYS A 207 -38.81 13.87 -12.30
N ILE A 208 -37.98 12.84 -12.11
CA ILE A 208 -37.28 12.18 -13.23
C ILE A 208 -38.24 11.50 -14.22
N GLU A 209 -39.32 10.88 -13.74
CA GLU A 209 -40.30 10.21 -14.60
C GLU A 209 -41.03 11.23 -15.49
N ALA A 210 -41.61 12.27 -14.89
CA ALA A 210 -42.22 13.38 -15.63
C ALA A 210 -41.22 14.08 -16.57
N GLY A 211 -39.93 14.04 -16.23
CA GLY A 211 -38.86 14.60 -17.04
C GLY A 211 -38.53 13.82 -18.31
N ILE A 212 -38.91 12.53 -18.41
CA ILE A 212 -38.59 11.68 -19.57
C ILE A 212 -39.80 11.24 -20.38
N VAL A 213 -40.99 11.16 -19.78
CA VAL A 213 -42.21 10.71 -20.46
C VAL A 213 -42.56 11.68 -21.60
N GLY A 214 -42.83 11.13 -22.79
CA GLY A 214 -43.23 11.92 -23.95
C GLY A 214 -42.11 12.77 -24.57
N LYS A 215 -40.87 12.66 -24.08
CA LYS A 215 -39.70 13.32 -24.68
C LYS A 215 -39.09 12.49 -25.80
N SER A 216 -38.30 13.14 -26.65
CA SER A 216 -37.44 12.43 -27.61
C SER A 216 -36.47 11.51 -26.88
N ILE A 217 -36.06 10.42 -27.54
CA ILE A 217 -35.07 9.47 -26.98
C ILE A 217 -33.80 10.21 -26.58
N ASP A 218 -33.31 11.13 -27.41
CA ASP A 218 -32.06 11.85 -27.14
C ASP A 218 -32.17 12.77 -25.92
N ASP A 219 -33.28 13.50 -25.77
CA ASP A 219 -33.52 14.36 -24.61
C ASP A 219 -33.64 13.54 -23.32
N ALA A 220 -34.42 12.45 -23.35
CA ALA A 220 -34.56 11.55 -22.21
C ALA A 220 -33.21 10.90 -21.84
N GLN A 221 -32.39 10.55 -22.84
CA GLN A 221 -31.04 10.03 -22.61
C GLN A 221 -30.10 11.08 -21.98
N ALA A 222 -30.21 12.35 -22.38
CA ALA A 222 -29.43 13.45 -21.83
C ALA A 222 -29.74 13.67 -20.35
N ILE A 223 -31.03 13.73 -20.00
CA ILE A 223 -31.50 13.91 -18.61
C ILE A 223 -30.99 12.78 -17.71
N LEU A 224 -31.12 11.52 -18.14
CA LEU A 224 -30.64 10.36 -17.38
C LEU A 224 -29.11 10.35 -17.27
N LYS A 225 -28.39 10.80 -18.30
CA LYS A 225 -26.93 10.90 -18.28
C LYS A 225 -26.46 11.93 -17.26
N GLU A 226 -27.09 13.10 -17.21
CA GLU A 226 -26.77 14.15 -16.24
C GLU A 226 -27.00 13.65 -14.80
N LEU A 227 -28.19 13.10 -14.51
CA LEU A 227 -28.51 12.58 -13.18
C LEU A 227 -27.55 11.44 -12.79
N THR A 228 -27.23 10.53 -13.70
CA THR A 228 -26.23 9.47 -13.47
C THR A 228 -24.87 10.08 -13.10
N GLY A 229 -24.45 11.15 -13.78
CA GLY A 229 -23.20 11.85 -13.50
C GLY A 229 -23.17 12.46 -12.11
N LEU A 230 -24.27 13.05 -11.65
CA LEU A 230 -24.40 13.58 -10.29
C LEU A 230 -24.38 12.48 -9.23
N VAL A 231 -25.15 11.40 -9.43
CA VAL A 231 -25.19 10.27 -8.51
C VAL A 231 -23.83 9.59 -8.37
N ARG A 232 -23.05 9.47 -9.46
CA ARG A 232 -21.69 8.88 -9.42
C ARG A 232 -20.70 9.66 -8.58
N LYS A 233 -20.94 10.96 -8.33
CA LYS A 233 -20.09 11.77 -7.44
C LYS A 233 -20.35 11.46 -5.97
N VAL A 234 -21.50 10.86 -5.64
CA VAL A 234 -21.87 10.48 -4.27
C VAL A 234 -21.22 9.13 -3.89
N PRO A 235 -20.36 9.09 -2.86
CA PRO A 235 -19.77 7.85 -2.36
C PRO A 235 -20.81 6.77 -2.04
N GLY A 236 -20.55 5.54 -2.52
CA GLY A 236 -21.42 4.39 -2.29
C GLY A 236 -22.73 4.37 -3.11
N ALA A 237 -22.96 5.32 -4.02
CA ALA A 237 -24.20 5.39 -4.80
C ALA A 237 -24.15 4.65 -6.16
N SER A 238 -23.20 3.70 -6.33
CA SER A 238 -22.96 3.01 -7.60
C SER A 238 -24.14 2.18 -8.07
N ALA A 239 -24.89 1.55 -7.15
CA ALA A 239 -26.08 0.77 -7.46
C ALA A 239 -27.19 1.64 -8.09
N ILE A 240 -27.39 2.85 -7.56
CA ILE A 240 -28.35 3.83 -8.10
C ILE A 240 -27.90 4.27 -9.50
N ALA A 241 -26.62 4.64 -9.65
CA ALA A 241 -26.05 5.05 -10.93
C ALA A 241 -26.15 3.95 -12.00
N LYS A 242 -26.06 2.67 -11.60
CA LYS A 242 -26.23 1.53 -12.49
C LYS A 242 -27.65 1.47 -13.04
N GLU A 243 -28.69 1.53 -12.19
CA GLU A 243 -30.07 1.48 -12.66
C GLU A 243 -30.44 2.69 -13.53
N LEU A 244 -29.92 3.89 -13.24
CA LEU A 244 -30.09 5.06 -14.12
C LEU A 244 -29.41 4.87 -15.49
N SER A 245 -28.19 4.30 -15.50
CA SER A 245 -27.49 3.98 -16.75
C SER A 245 -28.24 2.91 -17.56
N ASP A 246 -28.86 1.94 -16.88
CA ASP A 246 -29.68 0.91 -17.52
C ASP A 246 -30.98 1.49 -18.08
N ALA A 247 -31.66 2.38 -17.35
CA ALA A 247 -32.83 3.12 -17.83
C ALA A 247 -32.48 3.88 -19.12
N ARG A 248 -31.34 4.58 -19.12
CA ARG A 248 -30.85 5.31 -20.29
C ARG A 248 -30.61 4.40 -21.49
N ARG A 249 -30.04 3.21 -21.28
CA ARG A 249 -29.82 2.21 -22.35
C ARG A 249 -31.13 1.58 -22.83
N ALA A 250 -32.12 1.43 -21.95
CA ALA A 250 -33.41 0.84 -22.26
C ALA A 250 -34.23 1.66 -23.27
N LEU A 251 -34.11 3.00 -23.24
CA LEU A 251 -34.82 3.90 -24.16
C LEU A 251 -34.62 3.58 -25.65
N ARG A 252 -33.48 2.98 -26.04
CA ARG A 252 -33.19 2.61 -27.43
C ARG A 252 -33.82 1.28 -27.88
N LYS A 253 -34.49 0.57 -26.98
CA LYS A 253 -35.08 -0.75 -27.24
C LYS A 253 -36.55 -0.59 -27.65
N LYS A 254 -37.13 -1.65 -28.24
CA LYS A 254 -38.59 -1.77 -28.39
C LYS A 254 -39.26 -1.63 -27.01
N ASN A 255 -40.33 -0.83 -26.92
CA ASN A 255 -40.99 -0.41 -25.68
C ASN A 255 -39.99 0.24 -24.70
N GLY A 256 -39.12 1.10 -25.23
CA GLY A 256 -37.99 1.66 -24.50
C GLY A 256 -38.38 2.53 -23.31
N GLU A 257 -39.45 3.31 -23.45
CA GLU A 257 -39.99 4.16 -22.37
C GLU A 257 -40.46 3.32 -21.18
N GLU A 258 -41.34 2.34 -21.41
CA GLU A 258 -41.84 1.41 -20.39
C GLU A 258 -40.68 0.72 -19.64
N LYS A 259 -39.70 0.21 -20.38
CA LYS A 259 -38.50 -0.43 -19.80
C LYS A 259 -37.64 0.55 -19.00
N ALA A 260 -37.54 1.81 -19.43
CA ALA A 260 -36.82 2.84 -18.71
C ALA A 260 -37.53 3.20 -17.41
N LEU A 261 -38.86 3.30 -17.42
CA LEU A 261 -39.67 3.56 -16.22
C LEU A 261 -39.51 2.44 -15.18
N LEU A 262 -39.55 1.16 -15.58
CA LEU A 262 -39.28 0.04 -14.67
C LEU A 262 -37.90 0.13 -14.00
N LYS A 263 -36.88 0.59 -14.74
CA LYS A 263 -35.53 0.81 -14.21
C LYS A 263 -35.47 2.04 -13.28
N LEU A 264 -36.24 3.08 -13.57
CA LEU A 264 -36.36 4.25 -12.68
C LEU A 264 -37.04 3.92 -11.37
N VAL A 265 -38.08 3.08 -11.36
CA VAL A 265 -38.70 2.59 -10.12
C VAL A 265 -37.64 1.90 -9.24
N LYS A 266 -36.86 0.98 -9.81
CA LYS A 266 -35.75 0.33 -9.09
C LYS A 266 -34.73 1.33 -8.57
N ALA A 267 -34.35 2.32 -9.36
CA ALA A 267 -33.42 3.36 -8.94
C ALA A 267 -33.98 4.19 -7.77
N ARG A 268 -35.28 4.53 -7.79
CA ARG A 268 -35.97 5.24 -6.72
C ARG A 268 -36.07 4.41 -5.44
N ASP A 269 -36.35 3.11 -5.55
CA ASP A 269 -36.40 2.20 -4.41
C ASP A 269 -35.04 2.09 -3.71
N ILE A 270 -33.96 1.92 -4.50
CA ILE A 270 -32.60 1.89 -3.95
C ILE A 270 -32.26 3.24 -3.33
N PHE A 271 -32.58 4.35 -4.00
CA PHE A 271 -32.35 5.71 -3.48
C PHE A 271 -33.06 5.95 -2.14
N ALA A 272 -34.32 5.53 -2.01
CA ALA A 272 -35.09 5.65 -0.76
C ALA A 272 -34.47 4.83 0.36
N LYS A 273 -34.12 3.56 0.10
CA LYS A 273 -33.45 2.68 1.07
C LYS A 273 -32.11 3.25 1.51
N GLU A 274 -31.31 3.75 0.58
CA GLU A 274 -30.03 4.40 0.86
C GLU A 274 -30.20 5.62 1.77
N LEU A 275 -31.17 6.49 1.47
CA LEU A 275 -31.43 7.67 2.31
C LEU A 275 -31.88 7.30 3.73
N GLU A 276 -32.73 6.29 3.88
CA GLU A 276 -33.27 5.90 5.17
C GLU A 276 -32.16 5.48 6.14
N TRP A 277 -31.31 4.53 5.70
CA TRP A 277 -30.26 4.01 6.56
C TRP A 277 -29.14 5.02 6.77
N ARG A 278 -28.77 5.81 5.74
CA ARG A 278 -27.71 6.82 5.83
C ARG A 278 -28.06 7.95 6.79
N LYS A 279 -29.32 8.42 6.80
CA LYS A 279 -29.77 9.43 7.76
C LYS A 279 -29.67 8.95 9.20
N LYS A 280 -30.10 7.70 9.48
CA LYS A 280 -29.97 7.08 10.80
C LYS A 280 -28.50 6.93 11.19
N ALA A 281 -27.68 6.35 10.31
CA ALA A 281 -26.24 6.17 10.55
C ALA A 281 -25.48 7.49 10.75
N ALA A 282 -25.85 8.56 10.04
CA ALA A 282 -25.23 9.87 10.19
C ALA A 282 -25.44 10.47 11.58
N ARG A 283 -26.59 10.20 12.19
CA ARG A 283 -26.92 10.65 13.55
C ARG A 283 -26.33 9.72 14.61
N ASP A 284 -26.53 8.41 14.46
CA ASP A 284 -26.34 7.45 15.56
C ASP A 284 -24.96 6.80 15.55
N VAL A 285 -24.35 6.60 14.37
CA VAL A 285 -23.10 5.83 14.20
C VAL A 285 -21.91 6.74 13.90
N LYS A 286 -22.10 7.72 13.01
CA LYS A 286 -21.01 8.56 12.51
C LYS A 286 -20.23 9.28 13.62
N PRO A 287 -20.85 9.90 14.64
CA PRO A 287 -20.09 10.57 15.70
C PRO A 287 -19.15 9.63 16.46
N GLY A 288 -19.57 8.36 16.65
CA GLY A 288 -18.73 7.34 17.27
C GLY A 288 -17.55 6.94 16.39
N LEU A 289 -17.80 6.73 15.09
CA LEU A 289 -16.74 6.40 14.13
C LEU A 289 -15.75 7.56 13.93
N ASP A 290 -16.22 8.82 13.95
CA ASP A 290 -15.35 9.99 13.84
C ASP A 290 -14.43 10.12 15.08
N ARG A 291 -14.95 9.86 16.29
CA ARG A 291 -14.12 9.81 17.52
C ARG A 291 -13.07 8.70 17.45
N TYR A 292 -13.47 7.52 16.98
CA TYR A 292 -12.55 6.39 16.80
C TYR A 292 -11.47 6.72 15.76
N GLU A 293 -11.87 7.25 14.61
CA GLU A 293 -10.96 7.68 13.55
C GLU A 293 -9.94 8.69 14.07
N ALA A 294 -10.39 9.72 14.80
CA ALA A 294 -9.50 10.72 15.39
C ALA A 294 -8.50 10.12 16.39
N ALA A 295 -8.91 9.10 17.15
CA ALA A 295 -8.03 8.42 18.09
C ALA A 295 -6.91 7.61 17.41
N ILE A 296 -7.19 7.00 16.25
CA ILE A 296 -6.24 6.11 15.56
C ILE A 296 -5.55 6.73 14.34
N ARG A 297 -6.00 7.91 13.87
CA ARG A 297 -5.52 8.60 12.66
C ARG A 297 -4.00 8.74 12.62
N ASN A 298 -3.42 9.06 13.76
CA ASN A 298 -2.02 9.40 13.92
C ASN A 298 -1.14 8.20 14.35
N THR A 299 -1.73 7.02 14.47
CA THR A 299 -1.05 5.75 14.78
C THR A 299 -1.37 4.72 13.68
N ILE A 300 -2.39 3.89 13.85
CA ILE A 300 -2.83 2.85 12.90
C ILE A 300 -3.12 3.47 11.51
N GLY A 301 -3.75 4.65 11.49
CA GLY A 301 -4.12 5.34 10.25
C GLY A 301 -3.00 6.18 9.61
N LEU A 302 -1.82 6.28 10.23
CA LEU A 302 -0.83 7.29 9.86
C LEU A 302 -0.34 7.11 8.42
N ARG A 303 -0.14 5.86 8.01
CA ARG A 303 0.35 5.52 6.66
C ARG A 303 -0.55 6.03 5.54
N LEU A 304 -1.86 6.11 5.79
CA LEU A 304 -2.86 6.52 4.79
C LEU A 304 -3.20 8.03 4.85
N GLN A 305 -2.51 8.80 5.69
CA GLN A 305 -2.61 10.26 5.66
C GLN A 305 -1.92 10.82 4.42
N SER A 306 -2.41 11.95 3.92
CA SER A 306 -1.77 12.64 2.79
C SER A 306 -0.39 13.19 3.13
N ARG A 307 -0.19 13.56 4.40
CA ARG A 307 1.07 14.11 4.93
C ARG A 307 1.27 13.70 6.38
N LEU A 308 2.52 13.66 6.82
CA LEU A 308 2.85 13.58 8.24
C LEU A 308 2.43 14.90 8.93
N PRO A 309 1.74 14.84 10.09
CA PRO A 309 1.62 15.98 10.99
C PRO A 309 2.99 16.55 11.34
N HIS A 310 3.07 17.87 11.57
CA HIS A 310 4.34 18.58 11.73
C HIS A 310 5.24 17.98 12.83
N GLU A 311 4.68 17.67 13.99
CA GLU A 311 5.41 17.04 15.10
C GLU A 311 5.96 15.66 14.73
N GLN A 312 5.16 14.82 14.06
CA GLN A 312 5.59 13.50 13.61
C GLN A 312 6.66 13.59 12.52
N ALA A 313 6.57 14.59 11.65
CA ALA A 313 7.53 14.83 10.58
C ALA A 313 8.92 15.16 11.14
N LYS A 314 9.04 15.83 12.30
CA LYS A 314 10.33 16.08 12.96
C LYS A 314 10.98 14.78 13.43
N THR A 315 10.23 13.94 14.13
CA THR A 315 10.73 12.65 14.65
C THR A 315 11.13 11.71 13.51
N VAL A 316 10.29 11.60 12.47
CA VAL A 316 10.61 10.79 11.29
C VAL A 316 11.83 11.32 10.55
N ALA A 317 11.98 12.65 10.44
CA ALA A 317 13.16 13.27 9.84
C ALA A 317 14.44 12.96 10.62
N ALA A 318 14.40 13.06 11.95
CA ALA A 318 15.53 12.75 12.80
C ALA A 318 15.98 11.29 12.66
N CYS A 319 15.03 10.34 12.66
CA CYS A 319 15.33 8.94 12.38
C CYS A 319 15.94 8.75 10.99
N LYS A 320 15.43 9.45 9.97
CA LYS A 320 15.93 9.40 8.59
C LYS A 320 17.38 9.86 8.47
N SER A 321 17.82 10.79 9.31
CA SER A 321 19.20 11.29 9.35
C SER A 321 20.19 10.27 9.90
N ASN A 322 19.72 9.21 10.58
CA ASN A 322 20.55 8.08 10.98
C ASN A 322 20.27 6.88 10.05
N PRO A 323 21.12 6.64 9.03
CA PRO A 323 20.82 5.66 8.00
C PRO A 323 20.78 4.24 8.59
N TYR A 324 19.69 3.54 8.33
CA TYR A 324 19.57 2.11 8.60
C TYR A 324 20.64 1.34 7.82
N ASP A 325 21.40 0.49 8.50
CA ASP A 325 22.50 -0.24 7.88
C ASP A 325 21.97 -1.30 6.90
N LEU A 326 22.19 -1.07 5.61
CA LEU A 326 21.82 -1.98 4.53
C LEU A 326 23.02 -2.80 4.01
N THR A 327 24.20 -2.71 4.60
CA THR A 327 25.44 -3.31 4.07
C THR A 327 25.35 -4.83 3.91
N LEU A 328 24.65 -5.52 4.80
CA LEU A 328 24.46 -6.98 4.75
C LEU A 328 23.45 -7.41 3.67
N ASN A 329 22.84 -6.47 2.96
CA ASN A 329 21.86 -6.74 1.92
C ASN A 329 22.47 -6.90 0.53
N PHE A 330 23.66 -6.35 0.31
CA PHE A 330 24.28 -6.23 -1.00
C PHE A 330 25.23 -7.35 -1.27
#